data_AF-A0A4R8BF20-F1
#
_entry.id   AF-A0A4R8BF20-F1
#
_cell.length_a   1.000
_cell.length_b   1.000
_cell.length_c   1.000
_cell.angle_alpha   90.00
_cell.angle_beta   90.00
_cell.angle_gamma   90.00
#
_symmetry.space_group_name_H-M   'P 1'
#
loop_
_entity.id
_entity.type
_entity.pdbx_description
1 polymer ?
#
loop_
_entity_poly.entity_id
_entity_poly.type
_entity_poly.pdbx_seq_one_letter_code
_entity_poly.pdbx_strand_id
1 'polypeptide(L)'
;MEAIRLEFQPEIKEKILKLLSSFSSDELKIVEEDSFSDPDFEQDKKKLKERAAKIENGTVQYSTFEELDVLLEDTISKYED
;
A
#
# COMPACT_ATOMS: atom_id res chain seq x y z
N MET A 1 9.51 5.11 20.90
CA MET A 1 9.56 3.78 20.26
C MET A 1 10.55 3.90 19.12
N GLU A 2 11.53 3.00 19.06
CA GLU A 2 12.54 2.96 18.01
C GLU A 2 12.25 1.77 17.10
N ALA A 3 12.39 1.96 15.79
CA ALA A 3 12.08 0.94 14.79
C ALA A 3 13.29 0.73 13.87
N ILE A 4 13.58 -0.53 13.55
CA ILE A 4 14.71 -0.91 12.70
C ILE A 4 14.17 -1.75 11.54
N ARG A 5 14.57 -1.41 10.32
CA ARG A 5 14.33 -2.23 9.12
C ARG A 5 15.56 -3.10 8.87
N LEU A 6 15.32 -4.39 8.62
CA LEU A 6 16.38 -5.36 8.38
C LEU A 6 16.25 -5.88 6.95
N GLU A 7 17.26 -5.63 6.13
CA GLU A 7 17.43 -6.32 4.85
C GLU A 7 18.24 -7.58 5.07
N PHE A 8 17.70 -8.73 4.67
CA PHE A 8 18.33 -10.04 4.90
C PHE A 8 18.03 -11.01 3.77
N GLN A 9 18.90 -12.02 3.61
CA GLN A 9 18.67 -13.08 2.62
C GLN A 9 17.58 -14.05 3.10
N PRO A 10 16.71 -14.57 2.22
CA PRO A 10 15.57 -15.42 2.61
C PRO A 10 15.94 -16.63 3.48
N GLU A 11 17.13 -17.19 3.27
CA GLU A 11 17.64 -18.40 3.95
C GLU A 11 17.88 -18.18 5.44
N ILE A 12 18.04 -16.93 5.88
CA ILE A 12 18.23 -16.59 7.30
C ILE A 12 16.96 -16.09 7.98
N LYS A 13 15.83 -15.99 7.26
CA LYS A 13 14.55 -15.52 7.79
C LYS A 13 14.13 -16.24 9.06
N GLU A 14 14.14 -17.57 9.06
CA GLU A 14 13.74 -18.36 10.22
C GLU A 14 14.66 -18.14 11.43
N LYS A 15 15.96 -17.99 11.19
CA LYS A 15 16.94 -17.75 12.26
C LYS A 15 16.70 -16.38 12.92
N ILE A 16 16.44 -15.37 12.10
CA ILE A 16 16.12 -14.01 12.57
C ILE A 16 14.81 -14.03 13.35
N LEU A 17 13.74 -14.63 12.80
CA LEU A 17 12.45 -14.71 13.50
C LEU A 17 12.57 -15.46 14.83
N LYS A 18 13.34 -16.54 14.89
CA LYS A 18 13.59 -17.29 16.13
C LYS A 18 14.33 -16.45 17.18
N LEU A 19 15.32 -15.67 16.75
CA LEU A 19 16.03 -14.75 17.64
C LEU A 19 15.07 -13.65 18.16
N LEU A 20 14.31 -13.04 17.26
CA LEU A 20 13.36 -11.99 17.62
C LEU A 20 12.21 -12.51 18.50
N SER A 21 11.79 -13.76 18.33
CA SER A 21 10.77 -14.40 19.19
C SER A 21 11.25 -14.70 20.61
N SER A 22 12.55 -14.56 20.91
CA SER A 22 13.08 -14.74 22.27
C SER A 22 12.78 -13.55 23.19
N PHE A 23 12.45 -12.40 22.62
CA PHE A 23 12.03 -11.21 23.35
C PHE A 23 10.54 -11.29 23.69
N SER A 24 10.13 -10.68 24.79
CA SER A 24 8.71 -10.58 25.13
C SER A 24 7.98 -9.59 24.21
N SER A 25 6.66 -9.74 24.08
CA SER A 25 5.83 -8.84 23.26
C SER A 25 5.84 -7.39 23.72
N ASP A 26 6.21 -7.15 24.99
CA ASP A 26 6.33 -5.81 25.58
C ASP A 26 7.70 -5.17 25.27
N GLU A 27 8.73 -5.98 24.97
CA GLU A 27 10.08 -5.53 24.64
C GLU A 27 10.30 -5.39 23.13
N LEU A 28 9.76 -6.31 22.33
CA LEU A 28 9.94 -6.33 20.89
C LEU A 28 8.66 -6.75 20.18
N LYS A 29 8.12 -5.84 19.37
CA LYS A 29 6.99 -6.10 18.51
C LYS A 29 7.48 -6.30 17.08
N ILE A 30 7.29 -7.50 16.55
CA ILE A 30 7.42 -7.73 15.11
C ILE A 30 6.17 -7.12 14.48
N VAL A 31 6.38 -6.03 13.75
CA VAL A 31 5.32 -5.32 13.05
C VAL A 31 5.55 -5.59 11.57
N GLU A 32 4.55 -6.17 10.92
CA GLU A 32 4.62 -6.43 9.49
C GLU A 32 4.66 -5.10 8.72
N GLU A 33 5.30 -5.11 7.56
CA GLU A 33 5.61 -3.90 6.77
C GLU A 33 4.35 -3.07 6.43
N ASP A 34 3.21 -3.74 6.27
CA ASP A 34 1.88 -3.14 6.10
C ASP A 34 1.51 -2.13 7.20
N SER A 35 2.15 -2.22 8.36
CA SER A 35 1.90 -1.33 9.51
C SER A 35 2.96 -0.22 9.70
N PHE A 36 4.07 -0.24 8.94
CA PHE A 36 5.21 0.67 9.17
C PHE A 36 5.49 1.68 8.04
N SER A 37 5.09 1.39 6.80
CA SER A 37 5.36 2.26 5.65
C SER A 37 4.12 2.91 5.06
N ASP A 38 3.00 2.19 5.06
CA ASP A 38 1.73 2.68 4.52
C ASP A 38 0.59 1.78 5.02
N PRO A 39 -0.25 2.24 5.96
CA PRO A 39 -1.37 1.44 6.48
C PRO A 39 -2.37 1.05 5.39
N ASP A 40 -2.35 1.73 4.25
CA ASP A 40 -3.26 1.51 3.14
C ASP A 40 -2.64 0.65 2.03
N PHE A 41 -1.40 0.15 2.19
CA PHE A 41 -0.68 -0.59 1.14
C PHE A 41 -1.48 -1.77 0.55
N GLU A 42 -2.00 -2.66 1.41
CA GLU A 42 -2.78 -3.81 0.95
C GLU A 42 -4.14 -3.37 0.36
N GLN A 43 -4.72 -2.29 0.87
CA GLN A 43 -5.96 -1.73 0.32
C GLN A 43 -5.71 -1.14 -1.08
N ASP A 44 -4.62 -0.42 -1.28
CA ASP A 44 -4.27 0.22 -2.55
C ASP A 44 -3.82 -0.81 -3.59
N LYS A 45 -3.04 -1.80 -3.19
CA LYS A 45 -2.72 -2.98 -3.99
C LYS A 45 -3.98 -3.70 -4.48
N LYS A 46 -4.99 -3.84 -3.62
CA LYS A 46 -6.28 -4.41 -4.01
C LYS A 46 -7.01 -3.54 -5.03
N LYS A 47 -7.12 -2.22 -4.80
CA LYS A 47 -7.74 -1.28 -5.76
C LYS A 47 -7.06 -1.34 -7.13
N LEU A 48 -5.73 -1.38 -7.17
CA LEU A 48 -4.96 -1.47 -8.41
C LEU A 48 -5.19 -2.79 -9.15
N LYS A 49 -5.21 -3.92 -8.42
CA LYS A 49 -5.53 -5.23 -9.02
C LYS A 49 -6.93 -5.27 -9.62
N GLU A 50 -7.94 -4.74 -8.92
CA GLU A 50 -9.30 -4.66 -9.44
C GLU A 50 -9.38 -3.80 -10.70
N ARG A 51 -8.64 -2.68 -10.75
CA ARG A 51 -8.59 -1.81 -11.92
C ARG A 51 -7.84 -2.45 -13.10
N ALA A 52 -6.74 -3.16 -12.84
CA ALA A 52 -6.02 -3.93 -13.85
C ALA A 52 -6.92 -5.02 -14.46
N ALA A 53 -7.66 -5.76 -13.64
CA ALA A 53 -8.62 -6.75 -14.13
C ALA A 53 -9.71 -6.13 -15.02
N LYS A 54 -10.18 -4.91 -14.69
CA LYS A 54 -11.14 -4.15 -15.53
C LYS A 54 -10.54 -3.68 -16.87
N ILE A 55 -9.24 -3.39 -16.90
CA ILE A 55 -8.53 -3.06 -18.14
C ILE A 55 -8.42 -4.32 -19.01
N GLU A 56 -7.98 -5.44 -18.42
CA GLU A 56 -7.81 -6.72 -19.13
C GLU A 56 -9.12 -7.27 -19.70
N ASN A 57 -10.23 -7.14 -18.96
CA ASN A 57 -11.54 -7.61 -19.40
C ASN A 57 -12.30 -6.59 -20.29
N GLY A 58 -11.70 -5.42 -20.57
CA GLY A 58 -12.28 -4.40 -21.45
C GLY A 58 -13.49 -3.64 -20.88
N THR A 59 -13.77 -3.72 -19.57
CA THR A 59 -14.91 -3.04 -18.92
C THR A 59 -14.56 -1.67 -18.34
N VAL A 60 -13.32 -1.23 -18.47
CA VAL A 60 -12.88 0.07 -17.98
C VAL A 60 -13.33 1.20 -18.91
N GLN A 61 -13.76 2.31 -18.32
CA GLN A 61 -14.00 3.56 -19.04
C GLN A 61 -12.71 4.37 -19.07
N TYR A 62 -12.32 4.81 -20.27
CA TYR A 62 -11.22 5.73 -20.46
C TYR A 62 -11.76 7.14 -20.67
N SER A 63 -10.95 8.13 -20.30
CA SER A 63 -11.21 9.52 -20.62
C SER A 63 -10.03 10.08 -21.39
N THR A 64 -10.30 10.99 -22.33
CA THR A 64 -9.21 11.79 -22.92
C THR A 64 -8.67 12.79 -21.90
N PHE A 65 -7.55 13.42 -22.21
CA PHE A 65 -7.02 14.47 -21.34
C PHE A 65 -7.98 15.66 -21.25
N GLU A 66 -8.67 16.01 -22.33
CA GLU A 66 -9.65 17.09 -22.37
C GLU A 66 -10.89 16.75 -21.53
N GLU A 67 -11.38 15.51 -21.61
CA GLU A 67 -12.51 15.06 -20.78
C GLU A 67 -12.12 15.06 -19.29
N LEU A 68 -10.89 14.63 -18.98
CA LEU A 68 -10.37 14.65 -17.62
C LEU A 68 -10.25 16.08 -17.07
N ASP A 69 -9.77 17.02 -17.89
CA ASP A 69 -9.60 18.42 -17.53
C ASP A 69 -10.95 19.07 -17.16
N VAL A 70 -11.98 18.88 -17.98
CA VAL A 70 -13.35 19.35 -17.69
C VAL A 70 -13.88 18.73 -16.41
N LEU A 71 -13.69 17.42 -16.22
CA LEU A 71 -14.20 16.71 -15.04
C LEU A 71 -13.52 17.18 -13.76
N LEU A 72 -12.21 17.46 -13.81
CA LEU A 72 -11.45 18.01 -12.70
C LEU A 72 -11.88 19.45 -12.39
N GLU A 73 -11.99 20.32 -13.41
CA GLU A 73 -12.42 21.70 -13.24
C GLU A 73 -13.83 21.80 -12.65
N ASP A 74 -14.79 21.02 -13.18
CA ASP A 74 -16.15 20.92 -12.66
C ASP A 74 -16.18 20.41 -11.21
N THR A 75 -15.24 19.55 -10.84
CA THR A 75 -15.17 19.01 -9.49
C THR A 75 -14.56 20.02 -8.54
N ILE A 76 -13.45 20.66 -8.91
CA ILE A 76 -12.76 21.67 -8.11
C ILE A 76 -13.66 22.89 -7.87
N SER A 77 -14.33 23.38 -8.92
CA SER A 77 -15.26 24.52 -8.86
C SER A 77 -16.41 24.34 -7.87
N LYS A 78 -16.75 23.10 -7.47
CA LYS A 78 -17.77 22.84 -6.43
C LYS A 78 -17.29 23.14 -5.01
N TYR A 79 -15.99 23.29 -4.82
CA TYR A 79 -15.34 23.44 -3.51
C TYR A 79 -14.46 24.69 -3.43
N GLU A 80 -14.38 25.48 -4.49
CA GLU A 80 -13.76 26.80 -4.49
C GLU A 80 -14.84 27.86 -4.28
N ASP A 81 -14.74 28.60 -3.17
CA ASP A 81 -15.47 29.86 -2.90
C ASP A 81 -14.71 31.06 -3.47
#